data_AF-A0A382YM43-F1
#
_entry.id   AF-A0A382YM43-F1
#
_cell.length_a   1.000
_cell.length_b   1.000
_cell.length_c   1.000
_cell.angle_alpha   90.00
_cell.angle_beta   90.00
_cell.angle_gamma   90.00
#
_symmetry.space_group_name_H-M   'P 1'
#
loop_
_entity.id
_entity.type
_entity.pdbx_description
1 polymer ?
#
loop_
_entity_poly.entity_id
_entity_poly.type
_entity_poly.pdbx_seq_one_letter_code
_entity_poly.pdbx_strand_id
1 'polypeptide(L)' 'MGKRRSSRELTIKFLYQYEFNEGNFKNQIKSFLEQNSSEGEVGDFMKELVGSILEQIEEIDEIVQKYSDNWV' A
#
# COMPACT_ATOMS: atom_id res chain seq x y z
N MET A 1 7.25 18.17 -2.33
CA MET A 1 7.82 16.80 -2.22
C MET A 1 7.74 16.14 -3.58
N GLY A 2 8.69 15.27 -3.98
CA GLY A 2 8.65 14.65 -5.31
C GLY A 2 7.48 13.66 -5.45
N LYS A 3 6.84 13.61 -6.63
CA LYS A 3 5.63 12.79 -6.87
C LYS A 3 5.81 11.33 -6.43
N ARG A 4 6.91 10.68 -6.81
CA ARG A 4 7.24 9.30 -6.40
C ARG A 4 7.40 9.12 -4.89
N ARG A 5 7.88 10.15 -4.17
CA ARG A 5 7.99 10.12 -2.70
C ARG A 5 6.60 10.17 -2.07
N SER A 6 5.73 11.05 -2.56
CA SER A 6 4.34 11.15 -2.10
C SER A 6 3.56 9.86 -2.36
N SER A 7 3.71 9.23 -3.53
CA SER A 7 3.05 7.94 -3.82
C SER A 7 3.48 6.83 -2.85
N ARG A 8 4.78 6.71 -2.54
CA ARG A 8 5.27 5.71 -1.58
C ARG A 8 4.77 5.95 -0.17
N GLU A 9 4.68 7.20 0.26
CA GLU A 9 4.12 7.56 1.55
C GLU A 9 2.63 7.16 1.66
N LEU A 10 1.85 7.44 0.61
CA LEU A 10 0.44 7.04 0.53
C LEU A 10 0.27 5.51 0.46
N THR A 11 1.20 4.81 -0.21
CA THR A 11 1.21 3.34 -0.28
C THR A 11 1.31 2.74 1.11
N ILE A 12 2.27 3.18 1.92
CA ILE A 12 2.46 2.68 3.30
C ILE A 12 1.25 3.00 4.17
N LYS A 13 0.71 4.22 4.08
CA LYS A 13 -0.49 4.63 4.82
C LYS A 13 -1.70 3.77 4.47
N PHE A 14 -1.88 3.46 3.18
CA PHE A 14 -2.98 2.60 2.73
C PHE A 14 -2.81 1.16 3.19
N LEU A 15 -1.62 0.56 3.08
CA LEU A 15 -1.39 -0.81 3.53
C LEU A 15 -1.70 -0.96 5.03
N TYR A 16 -1.29 0.02 5.84
CA TYR A 16 -1.68 0.06 7.26
C TYR A 16 -3.20 0.11 7.44
N GLN A 17 -3.90 1.01 6.74
CA GLN A 17 -5.36 1.08 6.82
C GLN A 17 -6.05 -0.21 6.37
N TYR A 18 -5.54 -0.83 5.31
CA TYR A 18 -6.12 -2.03 4.69
C TYR A 18 -6.07 -3.23 5.64
N GLU A 19 -4.99 -3.36 6.42
CA GLU A 19 -4.83 -4.44 7.41
C GLU A 19 -5.94 -4.43 8.48
N PHE A 20 -6.37 -3.24 8.91
CA PHE A 20 -7.32 -3.10 10.02
C PHE A 20 -8.77 -2.91 9.59
N ASN A 21 -9.03 -2.76 8.29
CA ASN A 21 -10.36 -2.46 7.76
C ASN A 21 -10.90 -3.62 6.93
N GLU A 22 -12.07 -4.11 7.32
CA GLU A 22 -12.83 -5.06 6.52
C GLU A 22 -13.41 -4.39 5.26
N GLY A 23 -13.50 -5.15 4.16
CA GLY A 23 -14.22 -4.75 2.96
C GLY A 23 -13.41 -4.89 1.68
N ASN A 24 -14.06 -4.59 0.55
CA ASN A 24 -13.47 -4.80 -0.76
C ASN A 24 -12.35 -3.79 -1.05
N PHE A 25 -11.19 -4.31 -1.47
CA PHE A 25 -10.01 -3.54 -1.89
C PHE A 25 -10.32 -2.32 -2.78
N LYS A 26 -11.15 -2.49 -3.82
CA LYS A 26 -11.46 -1.40 -4.77
C LYS A 26 -12.20 -0.24 -4.10
N ASN A 27 -13.08 -0.55 -3.16
CA ASN A 27 -13.80 0.47 -2.40
C ASN A 27 -12.85 1.16 -1.43
N GLN A 28 -12.03 0.39 -0.70
CA GLN A 28 -11.08 0.95 0.26
C GLN A 28 -10.06 1.89 -0.41
N ILE A 29 -9.47 1.48 -1.54
CA ILE A 29 -8.46 2.30 -2.23
C ILE A 29 -9.08 3.56 -2.85
N LYS A 30 -10.31 3.47 -3.37
CA LYS A 30 -11.05 4.63 -3.88
C LYS A 30 -11.29 5.64 -2.76
N SER A 31 -11.89 5.20 -1.65
CA SER A 31 -12.17 6.08 -0.51
C SER A 31 -10.89 6.68 0.09
N PHE A 32 -9.80 5.91 0.15
CA PHE A 32 -8.52 6.41 0.64
C PHE A 32 -7.96 7.54 -0.24
N LEU A 33 -8.00 7.39 -1.57
CA LEU A 33 -7.51 8.41 -2.49
C LEU A 33 -8.36 9.68 -2.45
N GLU A 34 -9.68 9.55 -2.35
CA GLU A 34 -10.62 10.66 -2.18
C GLU A 34 -10.33 11.45 -0.89
N GLN A 35 -10.14 10.75 0.23
CA GLN A 35 -9.82 11.37 1.53
C GLN A 35 -8.46 12.09 1.54
N ASN A 36 -7.50 11.64 0.73
CA ASN A 36 -6.18 12.24 0.63
C ASN A 36 -6.05 13.23 -0.55
N SER A 37 -7.15 13.56 -1.24
CA SER A 37 -7.16 14.41 -2.45
C SER A 37 -6.06 14.05 -3.46
N SER A 38 -5.80 12.75 -3.62
CA SER A 38 -4.60 12.22 -4.28
C SER A 38 -4.93 11.59 -5.64
N GLU A 39 -5.64 12.34 -6.48
CA GLU A 39 -5.98 11.94 -7.85
C GLU A 39 -4.85 12.27 -8.84
N GLY A 40 -4.80 11.54 -9.96
CA GLY A 40 -3.76 11.69 -10.99
C GLY A 40 -2.48 10.92 -10.69
N GLU A 41 -1.35 11.34 -11.29
CA GLU A 41 -0.10 10.56 -11.35
C GLU A 41 0.39 10.00 -10.00
N VAL A 42 0.19 10.75 -8.90
CA VAL A 42 0.58 10.30 -7.56
C VAL A 42 -0.26 9.12 -7.10
N GLY A 43 -1.59 9.21 -7.27
CA GLY A 43 -2.54 8.16 -6.91
C GLY A 43 -2.48 6.97 -7.86
N ASP A 44 -2.24 7.21 -9.15
CA ASP A 44 -2.06 6.16 -10.15
C ASP A 44 -0.85 5.29 -9.82
N PHE A 45 0.30 5.92 -9.52
CA PHE A 45 1.47 5.16 -9.12
C PHE A 45 1.33 4.49 -7.76
N MET A 46 0.61 5.10 -6.82
CA MET A 46 0.31 4.46 -5.53
C MET A 46 -0.56 3.20 -5.74
N LYS A 47 -1.57 3.24 -6.61
CA LYS A 47 -2.40 2.08 -6.97
C LYS A 47 -1.58 0.95 -7.57
N GLU A 48 -0.66 1.27 -8.48
CA GLU A 48 0.28 0.30 -9.05
C GLU A 48 1.13 -0.36 -7.96
N LEU A 49 1.74 0.43 -7.06
CA LEU A 49 2.56 -0.08 -5.97
C LEU A 49 1.78 -1.01 -5.04
N VAL A 50 0.59 -0.58 -4.60
CA VAL A 50 -0.25 -1.38 -3.71
C VAL A 50 -0.67 -2.69 -4.40
N GLY A 51 -1.07 -2.62 -5.68
CA GLY A 51 -1.47 -3.79 -6.44
C GLY A 51 -0.35 -4.83 -6.52
N SER A 52 0.86 -4.43 -6.92
CA SER A 52 2.02 -5.33 -6.96
C SER A 52 2.36 -5.88 -5.58
N ILE A 53 2.40 -5.04 -4.53
CA ILE A 53 2.71 -5.52 -3.17
C ILE A 53 1.73 -6.61 -2.72
N LEU A 54 0.43 -6.42 -2.94
CA LEU A 54 -0.58 -7.42 -2.55
C LEU A 54 -0.51 -8.70 -3.39
N GLU A 55 -0.18 -8.59 -4.68
CA GLU A 55 0.05 -9.75 -5.54
C GLU A 55 1.29 -10.56 -5.15
N GLN A 56 2.27 -9.95 -4.50
CA GLN A 56 3.53 -10.58 -4.06
C GLN A 56 3.64 -10.69 -2.53
N ILE A 57 2.56 -10.52 -1.77
CA ILE A 57 2.63 -10.35 -0.31
C ILE A 57 3.25 -11.56 0.39
N GLU A 58 2.93 -12.77 -0.07
CA GLU A 58 3.47 -14.02 0.48
C GLU A 58 5.00 -14.09 0.32
N GLU A 59 5.53 -13.79 -0.88
CA GLU A 59 6.98 -13.78 -1.13
C GLU A 59 7.69 -12.67 -0.33
N ILE A 60 7.06 -11.49 -0.24
CA ILE A 60 7.59 -10.38 0.55
C ILE A 60 7.68 -10.77 2.02
N ASP A 61 6.62 -11.34 2.58
CA ASP A 61 6.55 -11.76 3.98
C ASP A 61 7.55 -12.88 4.27
N GLU A 62 7.71 -13.85 3.37
CA GLU A 62 8.73 -14.90 3.48
C GLU A 62 10.15 -14.31 3.54
N ILE A 63 10.46 -13.35 2.67
CA ILE A 63 11.77 -12.68 2.65
C ILE A 63 11.97 -11.88 3.94
N VAL A 64 10.97 -11.11 4.38
CA VAL A 64 11.06 -10.33 5.62
C VAL A 64 11.29 -11.27 6.80
N GLN A 65 10.51 -12.35 6.93
CA GLN A 65 10.62 -13.31 8.02
C GLN A 65 11.99 -14.02 8.04
N LYS A 66 12.50 -14.40 6.87
CA LYS A 66 13.81 -15.04 6.72
C LYS A 66 14.96 -14.23 7.31
N TYR A 67 14.84 -12.89 7.34
CA TYR A 67 15.86 -11.98 7.86
C TYR A 67 15.44 -11.27 9.16
N SER A 68 14.34 -11.69 9.79
CA SER A 68 13.81 -11.10 11.02
C SER A 68 14.01 -12.02 12.22
N ASP A 69 15.27 -12.19 12.64
CA ASP A 69 15.63 -13.03 13.78
C ASP A 69 14.93 -12.56 15.07
N ASN A 70 14.32 -13.50 15.79
CA ASN A 70 13.56 -13.26 17.03
C ASN A 70 12.27 -12.43 16.90
N TRP A 71 11.74 -12.28 15.68
CA TRP A 71 10.49 -11.55 15.40
C TRP A 71 9.41 -12.46 14.78
N VAL A 72 9.32 -13.70 15.30
CA VAL A 72 8.31 -14.71 14.93
C VAL A 72 7.08 -14.56 15.81
#